data_AF-A0A6J4J4G2-F1
#
_entry.id   AF-A0A6J4J4G2-F1
#
_cell.length_a   1.000
_cell.length_b   1.000
_cell.length_c   1.000
_cell.angle_alpha   90.00
_cell.angle_beta   90.00
_cell.angle_gamma   90.00
#
_symmetry.space_group_name_H-M   'P 1'
#
loop_
_entity.id
_entity.type
_entity.pdbx_description
1 polymer ?
#
loop_
_entity_poly.entity_id
_entity_poly.type
_entity_poly.pdbx_seq_one_letter_code
_entity_poly.pdbx_strand_id
1 'polypeptide(L)'
;LVTALPSDGHAILNADDRHVRAMAERTTPHIIWYSVDDDAASRDMLTASQIATNLNETGFTVRWHDEEEHCTLPLVGCHSVYIALAGIGAALACGVSFRTAVIRCRMIEPQNGRLRPLPGRHGSTILDDTYNASPRSTLAALEALRDLPARRRIAVLGDMLDLGERALALHRAVGVEAGAHADLLVTKGDLAAEIVAGALEAHPDLPPPAVTHTVVDAVQAVEPELGPGDLVLVKGSAAARMEAVVAALLDPSVRVSDVLVRQEVPFEVVRVAASDRPTWLEIDLEAIGNNMERIGSLVGPRVAVMAVLKADGYGHGAVRVARTVLRRGASSLGVATVGEAVSLRDAGIRAPILVLGYTPPWQVRDALRRDVQLTLWEREVAEECAAAARDLNLRAQVHVKVDTGMARLGIHPDEALALLHDLRAL
;
A
#
# COMPACT_ATOMS: atom_id res chain seq x y z
N LEU A 1 30.29 -5.52 -13.85
CA LEU A 1 30.14 -6.99 -13.97
C LEU A 1 30.61 -7.48 -15.33
N VAL A 2 29.90 -7.18 -16.43
CA VAL A 2 30.27 -7.67 -17.77
C VAL A 2 31.68 -7.31 -18.26
N THR A 3 32.22 -6.16 -17.83
CA THR A 3 33.60 -5.72 -18.16
C THR A 3 34.69 -6.47 -17.38
N ALA A 4 34.31 -7.21 -16.35
CA ALA A 4 35.22 -7.97 -15.50
C ALA A 4 35.29 -9.46 -15.90
N LEU A 5 34.56 -9.85 -16.95
CA LEU A 5 34.61 -11.22 -17.46
C LEU A 5 35.97 -11.51 -18.10
N PRO A 6 36.52 -12.74 -17.93
CA PRO A 6 37.71 -13.15 -18.65
C PRO A 6 37.41 -13.32 -20.15
N SER A 7 38.45 -13.47 -20.97
CA SER A 7 38.32 -13.57 -22.43
C SER A 7 37.50 -14.78 -22.90
N ASP A 8 37.46 -15.85 -22.12
CA ASP A 8 36.69 -17.08 -22.33
C ASP A 8 35.39 -17.12 -21.49
N GLY A 9 35.06 -16.01 -20.81
CA GLY A 9 33.84 -15.89 -20.02
C GLY A 9 32.58 -15.93 -20.88
N HIS A 10 31.43 -16.10 -20.22
CA HIS A 10 30.12 -15.99 -20.86
C HIS A 10 29.31 -14.88 -20.19
N ALA A 11 28.66 -14.05 -21.01
CA ALA A 11 27.68 -13.07 -20.55
C ALA A 11 26.27 -13.58 -20.87
N ILE A 12 25.40 -13.63 -19.87
CA ILE A 12 24.00 -14.06 -20.03
C ILE A 12 23.14 -12.81 -19.94
N LEU A 13 22.59 -12.36 -21.06
CA LEU A 13 22.00 -11.03 -21.19
C LEU A 13 20.54 -11.07 -21.64
N ASN A 14 19.69 -10.31 -20.96
CA ASN A 14 18.30 -10.11 -21.35
C ASN A 14 18.23 -9.22 -22.60
N ALA A 15 17.73 -9.75 -23.71
CA ALA A 15 17.56 -8.98 -24.92
C ALA A 15 16.43 -7.94 -24.79
N ASP A 16 15.41 -8.20 -23.98
CA ASP A 16 14.19 -7.38 -23.90
C ASP A 16 14.39 -6.11 -23.05
N ASP A 17 15.47 -6.06 -22.27
CA ASP A 17 15.84 -4.88 -21.51
C ASP A 17 16.89 -4.06 -22.28
N ARG A 18 16.49 -2.86 -22.73
CA ARG A 18 17.38 -1.95 -23.49
C ARG A 18 18.70 -1.64 -22.77
N HIS A 19 18.70 -1.56 -21.45
CA HIS A 19 19.90 -1.23 -20.67
C HIS A 19 20.82 -2.44 -20.56
N VAL A 20 20.26 -3.65 -20.46
CA VAL A 20 21.03 -4.90 -20.49
C VAL A 20 21.57 -5.16 -21.90
N ARG A 21 20.77 -4.91 -22.95
CA ARG A 21 21.20 -5.03 -24.36
C ARG A 21 22.43 -4.17 -24.65
N ALA A 22 22.46 -2.93 -24.16
CA ALA A 22 23.60 -2.02 -24.31
C ALA A 22 24.89 -2.52 -23.61
N MET A 23 24.80 -3.48 -22.68
CA MET A 23 25.99 -4.07 -22.04
C MET A 23 26.85 -4.88 -23.01
N ALA A 24 26.28 -5.35 -24.13
CA ALA A 24 27.01 -6.09 -25.15
C ALA A 24 28.14 -5.28 -25.79
N GLU A 25 27.99 -3.96 -25.89
CA GLU A 25 29.05 -3.07 -26.41
C GLU A 25 30.28 -3.00 -25.50
N ARG A 26 30.12 -3.42 -24.24
CA ARG A 26 31.13 -3.31 -23.18
C ARG A 26 31.73 -4.66 -22.79
N THR A 27 31.43 -5.69 -23.56
CA THR A 27 31.88 -7.06 -23.30
C THR A 27 32.33 -7.67 -24.63
N THR A 28 33.53 -8.20 -24.67
CA THR A 28 34.07 -9.02 -25.77
C THR A 28 33.85 -10.55 -25.71
N PRO A 29 33.51 -11.19 -24.57
CA PRO A 29 33.27 -12.64 -24.48
C PRO A 29 31.99 -13.12 -25.19
N HIS A 30 31.80 -14.45 -25.20
CA HIS A 30 30.61 -15.14 -25.70
C HIS A 30 29.33 -14.67 -24.98
N ILE A 31 28.30 -14.29 -25.75
CA ILE A 31 27.04 -13.80 -25.21
C ILE A 31 25.94 -14.82 -25.47
N ILE A 32 25.29 -15.28 -24.41
CA ILE A 32 24.04 -16.03 -24.49
C ILE A 32 22.90 -15.05 -24.21
N TRP A 33 22.09 -14.78 -25.22
CA TRP A 33 20.93 -13.93 -25.08
C TRP A 33 19.72 -14.72 -24.62
N TYR A 34 18.80 -14.05 -23.93
CA TYR A 34 17.47 -14.58 -23.70
C TYR A 34 16.39 -13.53 -23.91
N SER A 35 15.23 -13.98 -24.40
CA SER A 35 14.07 -13.15 -24.70
C SER A 35 12.78 -13.94 -24.54
N VAL A 36 11.67 -13.26 -24.24
CA VAL A 36 10.31 -13.84 -24.36
C VAL A 36 9.60 -13.35 -25.63
N ASP A 37 10.27 -12.57 -26.47
CA ASP A 37 9.80 -12.13 -27.79
C ASP A 37 10.45 -12.98 -28.89
N ASP A 38 9.63 -13.48 -29.82
CA ASP A 38 10.06 -14.45 -30.86
C ASP A 38 10.84 -13.78 -32.03
N ASP A 39 10.99 -12.46 -32.02
CA ASP A 39 11.52 -11.67 -33.16
C ASP A 39 13.06 -11.49 -33.15
N ALA A 40 13.76 -12.04 -32.16
CA ALA A 40 15.21 -11.83 -32.02
C ALA A 40 16.03 -12.93 -32.70
N ALA A 41 16.27 -12.77 -34.01
CA ALA A 41 17.04 -13.69 -34.87
C ALA A 41 18.57 -13.69 -34.62
N SER A 42 19.02 -13.91 -33.38
CA SER A 42 20.44 -14.12 -33.07
C SER A 42 20.75 -15.61 -32.90
N ARG A 43 21.95 -16.04 -33.32
CA ARG A 43 22.35 -17.46 -33.30
C ARG A 43 22.36 -18.03 -31.87
N ASP A 44 22.77 -17.24 -30.88
CA ASP A 44 22.92 -17.65 -29.48
C ASP A 44 21.80 -17.02 -28.60
N MET A 45 20.55 -17.29 -28.96
CA MET A 45 19.34 -16.77 -28.28
C MET A 45 18.49 -17.90 -27.71
N LEU A 46 18.18 -17.81 -26.41
CA LEU A 46 17.11 -18.56 -25.77
C LEU A 46 15.79 -17.80 -25.94
N THR A 47 14.80 -18.39 -26.58
CA THR A 47 13.45 -17.81 -26.67
C THR A 47 12.43 -18.66 -25.93
N ALA A 48 11.41 -18.01 -25.36
CA ALA A 48 10.25 -18.68 -24.79
C ALA A 48 8.97 -18.31 -25.56
N SER A 49 8.10 -19.30 -25.77
CA SER A 49 6.79 -19.11 -26.39
C SER A 49 5.74 -19.99 -25.70
N GLN A 50 4.46 -19.82 -26.09
CA GLN A 50 3.35 -20.61 -25.54
C GLN A 50 3.29 -20.60 -24.00
N ILE A 51 3.55 -19.43 -23.41
CA ILE A 51 3.64 -19.25 -21.96
C ILE A 51 2.23 -19.33 -21.36
N ALA A 52 2.06 -20.20 -20.37
CA ALA A 52 0.83 -20.32 -19.60
C ALA A 52 1.17 -20.50 -18.11
N THR A 53 0.41 -19.85 -17.24
CA THR A 53 0.62 -19.89 -15.79
C THR A 53 -0.66 -20.27 -15.06
N ASN A 54 -0.52 -20.99 -13.95
CA ASN A 54 -1.59 -21.30 -13.01
C ASN A 54 -1.07 -21.16 -11.56
N LEU A 55 -1.89 -21.52 -10.57
CA LEU A 55 -1.53 -21.39 -9.15
C LEU A 55 -0.45 -22.38 -8.67
N ASN A 56 0.04 -23.28 -9.51
CA ASN A 56 1.06 -24.26 -9.13
C ASN A 56 2.35 -24.08 -9.93
N GLU A 57 2.22 -23.69 -11.20
CA GLU A 57 3.34 -23.70 -12.13
C GLU A 57 3.14 -22.76 -13.32
N THR A 58 4.25 -22.49 -14.00
CA THR A 58 4.33 -21.82 -15.30
C THR A 58 4.96 -22.77 -16.30
N GLY A 59 4.24 -23.05 -17.38
CA GLY A 59 4.69 -23.87 -18.51
C GLY A 59 4.97 -23.00 -19.73
N PHE A 60 6.02 -23.34 -20.48
CA PHE A 60 6.37 -22.64 -21.73
C PHE A 60 7.27 -23.51 -22.60
N THR A 61 7.27 -23.24 -23.90
CA THR A 61 8.19 -23.88 -24.86
C THR A 61 9.45 -23.03 -24.95
N VAL A 62 10.62 -23.62 -24.73
CA VAL A 62 11.92 -22.96 -24.83
C VAL A 62 12.70 -23.49 -26.02
N ARG A 63 13.35 -22.59 -26.75
CA ARG A 63 14.14 -22.91 -27.93
C ARG A 63 15.58 -22.45 -27.76
N TRP A 64 16.51 -23.28 -28.23
CA TRP A 64 17.93 -22.98 -28.31
C TRP A 64 18.50 -23.56 -29.61
N HIS A 65 18.92 -22.70 -30.53
CA HIS A 65 19.26 -23.11 -31.90
C HIS A 65 18.11 -23.91 -32.55
N ASP A 66 18.39 -25.13 -33.01
CA ASP A 66 17.44 -26.06 -33.62
C ASP A 66 16.77 -27.01 -32.59
N GLU A 67 17.11 -26.87 -31.30
CA GLU A 67 16.50 -27.65 -30.22
C GLU A 67 15.32 -26.90 -29.61
N GLU A 68 14.26 -27.64 -29.31
CA GLU A 68 13.05 -27.13 -28.66
C GLU A 68 12.61 -28.13 -27.59
N GLU A 69 12.31 -27.63 -26.39
CA GLU A 69 11.89 -28.43 -25.25
C GLU A 69 10.75 -27.72 -24.50
N HIS A 70 9.87 -28.50 -23.88
CA HIS A 70 8.85 -27.95 -22.99
C HIS A 70 9.41 -27.80 -21.57
N CYS A 71 9.38 -26.58 -21.05
CA CYS A 71 9.81 -26.26 -19.69
C CYS A 71 8.60 -26.13 -18.76
N THR A 72 8.65 -26.83 -17.63
CA THR A 72 7.71 -26.66 -16.53
C THR A 72 8.45 -26.11 -15.32
N LEU A 73 7.99 -24.97 -14.81
CA LEU A 73 8.58 -24.26 -13.70
C LEU A 73 7.57 -24.18 -12.56
N PRO A 74 7.87 -24.69 -11.34
CA PRO A 74 6.96 -24.62 -10.20
C PRO A 74 6.94 -23.21 -9.57
N LEU A 75 6.92 -22.16 -10.40
CA LEU A 75 6.81 -20.76 -10.00
C LEU A 75 5.63 -20.14 -10.73
N VAL A 76 4.99 -19.16 -10.09
CA VAL A 76 3.79 -18.51 -10.59
C VAL A 76 4.13 -17.20 -11.31
N GLY A 77 3.38 -16.89 -12.36
CA GLY A 77 3.47 -15.65 -13.13
C GLY A 77 4.46 -15.72 -14.29
N CYS A 78 4.09 -15.12 -15.42
CA CYS A 78 4.87 -15.16 -16.66
C CYS A 78 6.28 -14.55 -16.54
N HIS A 79 6.48 -13.60 -15.61
CA HIS A 79 7.80 -13.01 -15.35
C HIS A 79 8.83 -14.04 -14.84
N SER A 80 8.39 -15.18 -14.28
CA SER A 80 9.26 -16.27 -13.84
C SER A 80 10.00 -16.96 -15.00
N VAL A 81 9.47 -16.85 -16.24
CA VAL A 81 10.11 -17.37 -17.45
C VAL A 81 11.50 -16.74 -17.65
N TYR A 82 11.64 -15.43 -17.42
CA TYR A 82 12.95 -14.76 -17.50
C TYR A 82 13.98 -15.34 -16.51
N ILE A 83 13.54 -15.78 -15.32
CA ILE A 83 14.41 -16.41 -14.33
C ILE A 83 14.90 -17.76 -14.86
N ALA A 84 13.99 -18.55 -15.43
CA ALA A 84 14.33 -19.84 -16.03
C ALA A 84 15.26 -19.69 -17.23
N LEU A 85 15.00 -18.77 -18.16
CA LEU A 85 15.85 -18.54 -19.32
C LEU A 85 17.26 -18.08 -18.93
N ALA A 86 17.39 -17.16 -17.96
CA ALA A 86 18.69 -16.75 -17.44
C ALA A 86 19.44 -17.94 -16.78
N GLY A 87 18.73 -18.77 -16.01
CA GLY A 87 19.29 -19.97 -15.39
C GLY A 87 19.73 -21.04 -16.40
N ILE A 88 18.93 -21.27 -17.45
CA ILE A 88 19.26 -22.17 -18.56
C ILE A 88 20.50 -21.64 -19.29
N GLY A 89 20.56 -20.34 -19.60
CA GLY A 89 21.74 -19.73 -20.23
C GLY A 89 23.01 -19.89 -19.40
N ALA A 90 22.92 -19.73 -18.08
CA ALA A 90 24.04 -19.98 -17.18
C ALA A 90 24.44 -21.47 -17.15
N ALA A 91 23.48 -22.40 -17.19
CA ALA A 91 23.75 -23.83 -17.24
C ALA A 91 24.46 -24.23 -18.55
N LEU A 92 24.02 -23.68 -19.69
CA LEU A 92 24.64 -23.88 -21.00
C LEU A 92 26.09 -23.38 -21.00
N ALA A 93 26.36 -22.18 -20.46
CA ALA A 93 27.71 -21.64 -20.31
C ALA A 93 28.63 -22.55 -19.45
N CYS A 94 28.06 -23.34 -18.55
CA CYS A 94 28.77 -24.32 -17.72
C CYS A 94 28.87 -25.73 -18.37
N GLY A 95 28.43 -25.89 -19.63
CA GLY A 95 28.49 -27.15 -20.36
C GLY A 95 27.38 -28.15 -20.01
N VAL A 96 26.32 -27.74 -19.31
CA VAL A 96 25.12 -28.56 -19.12
C VAL A 96 24.35 -28.61 -20.44
N SER A 97 23.91 -29.79 -20.88
CA SER A 97 23.13 -29.89 -22.12
C SER A 97 21.79 -29.17 -22.00
N PHE A 98 21.32 -28.58 -23.10
CA PHE A 98 20.07 -27.82 -23.18
C PHE A 98 18.89 -28.57 -22.54
N ARG A 99 18.62 -29.78 -23.02
CA ARG A 99 17.59 -30.67 -22.47
C ARG A 99 17.73 -30.90 -20.96
N THR A 100 18.95 -31.10 -20.45
CA THR A 100 19.17 -31.29 -19.00
C THR A 100 18.87 -30.03 -18.21
N ALA A 101 19.28 -28.85 -18.72
CA ALA A 101 19.00 -27.57 -18.09
C ALA A 101 17.49 -27.32 -18.00
N VAL A 102 16.75 -27.55 -19.09
CA VAL A 102 15.29 -27.37 -19.15
C VAL A 102 14.55 -28.31 -18.21
N ILE A 103 14.85 -29.63 -18.26
CA ILE A 103 14.16 -30.62 -17.41
C ILE A 103 14.40 -30.33 -15.93
N ARG A 104 15.57 -29.80 -15.55
CA ARG A 104 15.89 -29.48 -14.15
C ARG A 104 15.15 -28.26 -13.61
N CYS A 105 14.58 -27.39 -14.45
CA CYS A 105 13.76 -26.27 -13.98
C CYS A 105 12.57 -26.73 -13.10
N ARG A 106 12.04 -27.94 -13.33
CA ARG A 106 10.96 -28.52 -12.50
C ARG A 106 11.35 -28.79 -11.04
N MET A 107 12.66 -28.80 -10.75
CA MET A 107 13.21 -29.08 -9.41
C MET A 107 13.40 -27.80 -8.59
N ILE A 108 13.06 -26.62 -9.13
CA ILE A 108 13.17 -25.36 -8.40
C ILE A 108 12.20 -25.37 -7.22
N GLU A 109 12.68 -24.95 -6.06
CA GLU A 109 11.83 -24.82 -4.87
C GLU A 109 11.30 -23.38 -4.76
N PRO A 110 9.97 -23.17 -4.69
CA PRO A 110 9.38 -21.86 -4.44
C PRO A 110 9.94 -21.27 -3.15
N GLN A 111 10.41 -20.03 -3.24
CA GLN A 111 10.92 -19.31 -2.07
C GLN A 111 9.77 -18.57 -1.38
N ASN A 112 9.82 -18.50 -0.05
CA ASN A 112 8.86 -17.71 0.74
C ASN A 112 8.91 -16.24 0.32
N GLY A 113 7.76 -15.57 0.30
CA GLY A 113 7.65 -14.16 -0.10
C GLY A 113 7.93 -13.87 -1.58
N ARG A 114 7.88 -14.87 -2.47
CA ARG A 114 8.13 -14.74 -3.92
C ARG A 114 6.96 -15.27 -4.75
N LEU A 115 5.86 -14.52 -4.73
CA LEU A 115 4.59 -14.83 -5.39
C LEU A 115 4.10 -16.26 -5.14
N ARG A 116 4.27 -16.74 -3.90
CA ARG A 116 3.93 -18.10 -3.49
C ARG A 116 2.43 -18.16 -3.14
N PRO A 117 1.62 -19.02 -3.80
CA PRO A 117 0.23 -19.19 -3.43
C PRO A 117 0.10 -19.98 -2.12
N LEU A 118 -0.72 -19.47 -1.20
CA LEU A 118 -0.94 -20.04 0.12
C LEU A 118 -2.45 -20.08 0.42
N PRO A 119 -2.94 -21.11 1.15
CA PRO A 119 -4.33 -21.14 1.62
C PRO A 119 -4.63 -19.94 2.54
N GLY A 120 -5.63 -19.15 2.18
CA GLY A 120 -6.11 -18.01 2.96
C GLY A 120 -7.40 -18.33 3.71
N ARG A 121 -7.74 -17.46 4.67
CA ARG A 121 -9.03 -17.52 5.38
C ARG A 121 -10.20 -17.47 4.43
N HIS A 122 -11.33 -18.00 4.88
CA HIS A 122 -12.61 -17.99 4.15
C HIS A 122 -12.56 -18.66 2.77
N GLY A 123 -11.60 -19.57 2.54
CA GLY A 123 -11.43 -20.26 1.25
C GLY A 123 -10.80 -19.39 0.17
N SER A 124 -10.13 -18.30 0.54
CA SER A 124 -9.33 -17.48 -0.36
C SER A 124 -7.96 -18.11 -0.64
N THR A 125 -7.24 -17.57 -1.64
CA THR A 125 -5.84 -17.87 -1.91
C THR A 125 -5.02 -16.58 -1.76
N ILE A 126 -3.95 -16.64 -0.98
CA ILE A 126 -3.01 -15.52 -0.79
C ILE A 126 -1.78 -15.74 -1.68
N LEU A 127 -1.47 -14.80 -2.57
CA LEU A 127 -0.20 -14.74 -3.26
C LEU A 127 0.78 -13.95 -2.37
N ASP A 128 1.61 -14.68 -1.62
CA ASP A 128 2.65 -14.11 -0.79
C ASP A 128 3.84 -13.65 -1.65
N ASP A 129 3.95 -12.34 -1.88
CA ASP A 129 5.08 -11.70 -2.57
C ASP A 129 5.74 -10.62 -1.70
N THR A 130 5.81 -10.92 -0.40
CA THR A 130 6.17 -9.97 0.65
C THR A 130 7.67 -9.81 0.88
N TYR A 131 8.54 -10.59 0.21
CA TYR A 131 9.98 -10.52 0.47
C TYR A 131 10.53 -9.10 0.28
N ASN A 132 10.25 -8.48 -0.87
CA ASN A 132 10.61 -7.09 -1.17
C ASN A 132 9.77 -6.56 -2.35
N ALA A 133 9.79 -5.24 -2.57
CA ALA A 133 9.07 -4.60 -3.66
C ALA A 133 9.86 -3.48 -4.33
N SER A 134 9.74 -3.44 -5.65
CA SER A 134 10.16 -2.38 -6.56
C SER A 134 9.05 -2.16 -7.59
N PRO A 135 8.99 -1.01 -8.30
CA PRO A 135 7.93 -0.74 -9.27
C PRO A 135 7.78 -1.89 -10.27
N ARG A 136 8.87 -2.30 -10.94
CA ARG A 136 8.83 -3.38 -11.95
C ARG A 136 8.35 -4.71 -11.38
N SER A 137 8.80 -5.11 -10.19
CA SER A 137 8.34 -6.35 -9.57
C SER A 137 6.87 -6.27 -9.13
N THR A 138 6.39 -5.10 -8.72
CA THR A 138 4.99 -4.93 -8.31
C THR A 138 4.06 -4.96 -9.51
N LEU A 139 4.47 -4.37 -10.64
CA LEU A 139 3.75 -4.49 -11.90
C LEU A 139 3.66 -5.95 -12.37
N ALA A 140 4.77 -6.69 -12.34
CA ALA A 140 4.77 -8.11 -12.70
C ALA A 140 3.88 -8.97 -11.77
N ALA A 141 3.79 -8.62 -10.50
CA ALA A 141 2.89 -9.29 -9.55
C ALA A 141 1.42 -8.97 -9.80
N LEU A 142 1.10 -7.73 -10.21
CA LEU A 142 -0.25 -7.32 -10.61
C LEU A 142 -0.68 -7.96 -11.93
N GLU A 143 0.23 -8.11 -12.89
CA GLU A 143 -0.01 -8.89 -14.12
C GLU A 143 -0.32 -10.36 -13.79
N ALA A 144 0.42 -10.96 -12.86
CA ALA A 144 0.10 -12.31 -12.40
C ALA A 144 -1.27 -12.38 -11.70
N LEU A 145 -1.62 -11.39 -10.87
CA LEU A 145 -2.94 -11.30 -10.25
C LEU A 145 -4.06 -11.23 -11.32
N ARG A 146 -3.85 -10.47 -12.39
CA ARG A 146 -4.77 -10.39 -13.54
C ARG A 146 -4.95 -11.76 -14.21
N ASP A 147 -3.84 -12.41 -14.54
CA ASP A 147 -3.82 -13.61 -15.40
C ASP A 147 -4.26 -14.90 -14.68
N LEU A 148 -4.15 -14.94 -13.35
CA LEU A 148 -4.52 -16.11 -12.56
C LEU A 148 -6.05 -16.24 -12.36
N PRO A 149 -6.55 -17.47 -12.19
CA PRO A 149 -7.96 -17.72 -11.94
C PRO A 149 -8.37 -17.16 -10.56
N ALA A 150 -9.39 -16.32 -10.55
CA ALA A 150 -9.93 -15.71 -9.34
C ALA A 150 -11.42 -15.38 -9.52
N ARG A 151 -12.19 -15.49 -8.44
CA ARG A 151 -13.55 -14.93 -8.36
C ARG A 151 -13.50 -13.41 -8.22
N ARG A 152 -12.63 -12.93 -7.34
CA ARG A 152 -12.35 -11.52 -7.06
C ARG A 152 -10.84 -11.35 -6.84
N ARG A 153 -10.27 -10.26 -7.33
CA ARG A 153 -8.85 -9.91 -7.21
C ARG A 153 -8.68 -8.80 -6.19
N ILE A 154 -7.85 -9.03 -5.19
CA ILE A 154 -7.59 -8.09 -4.11
C ILE A 154 -6.09 -7.80 -4.08
N ALA A 155 -5.72 -6.52 -4.09
CA ALA A 155 -4.33 -6.10 -3.98
C ALA A 155 -4.09 -5.41 -2.63
N VAL A 156 -3.11 -5.93 -1.88
CA VAL A 156 -2.68 -5.40 -0.59
C VAL A 156 -1.22 -4.97 -0.70
N LEU A 157 -1.00 -3.67 -0.90
CA LEU A 157 0.30 -3.12 -1.31
C LEU A 157 0.93 -2.23 -0.24
N GLY A 158 2.18 -2.51 0.11
CA GLY A 158 2.97 -1.71 1.05
C GLY A 158 3.97 -0.78 0.36
N ASP A 159 4.64 0.05 1.17
CA ASP A 159 5.69 0.96 0.69
C ASP A 159 6.79 0.22 -0.10
N MET A 160 7.18 0.80 -1.23
CA MET A 160 8.41 0.46 -1.96
C MET A 160 9.54 1.40 -1.51
N LEU A 161 10.74 0.84 -1.28
CA LEU A 161 11.89 1.59 -0.79
C LEU A 161 12.94 1.83 -1.88
N ASP A 162 13.97 2.61 -1.55
CA ASP A 162 15.14 2.89 -2.39
C ASP A 162 14.83 3.58 -3.73
N LEU A 163 13.75 4.37 -3.79
CA LEU A 163 13.28 5.04 -5.01
C LEU A 163 13.75 6.51 -5.16
N GLY A 164 14.38 7.08 -4.13
CA GLY A 164 14.84 8.46 -4.10
C GLY A 164 13.72 9.47 -4.38
N GLU A 165 14.05 10.57 -5.06
CA GLU A 165 13.12 11.67 -5.38
C GLU A 165 11.91 11.25 -6.24
N ARG A 166 12.00 10.08 -6.89
CA ARG A 166 10.93 9.56 -7.75
C ARG A 166 9.91 8.70 -7.01
N ALA A 167 10.06 8.54 -5.69
CA ALA A 167 9.21 7.65 -4.88
C ALA A 167 7.72 7.89 -5.12
N LEU A 168 7.23 9.13 -4.99
CA LEU A 168 5.81 9.45 -5.17
C LEU A 168 5.30 9.07 -6.56
N ALA A 169 6.00 9.51 -7.61
CA ALA A 169 5.62 9.24 -8.99
C ALA A 169 5.61 7.74 -9.33
N LEU A 170 6.57 6.98 -8.79
CA LEU A 170 6.66 5.54 -9.02
C LEU A 170 5.58 4.75 -8.26
N HIS A 171 5.17 5.20 -7.07
CA HIS A 171 4.01 4.62 -6.37
C HIS A 171 2.71 4.91 -7.13
N ARG A 172 2.51 6.15 -7.62
CA ARG A 172 1.34 6.49 -8.46
C ARG A 172 1.25 5.64 -9.72
N ALA A 173 2.39 5.42 -10.40
CA ALA A 173 2.43 4.56 -11.59
C ALA A 173 2.00 3.11 -11.29
N VAL A 174 2.39 2.56 -10.14
CA VAL A 174 1.89 1.25 -9.68
C VAL A 174 0.38 1.30 -9.39
N GLY A 175 -0.11 2.43 -8.86
CA GLY A 175 -1.53 2.68 -8.62
C GLY A 175 -2.40 2.53 -9.87
N VAL A 176 -1.94 3.06 -11.01
CA VAL A 176 -2.64 2.94 -12.30
C VAL A 176 -2.89 1.48 -12.65
N GLU A 177 -1.89 0.63 -12.52
CA GLU A 177 -2.02 -0.81 -12.82
C GLU A 177 -2.81 -1.55 -11.74
N ALA A 178 -2.64 -1.18 -10.47
CA ALA A 178 -3.42 -1.79 -9.39
C ALA A 178 -4.92 -1.53 -9.56
N GLY A 179 -5.30 -0.33 -9.98
CA GLY A 179 -6.68 0.04 -10.27
C GLY A 179 -7.26 -0.66 -11.50
N ALA A 180 -6.43 -1.05 -12.47
CA ALA A 180 -6.88 -1.78 -13.64
C ALA A 180 -7.15 -3.27 -13.36
N HIS A 181 -6.44 -3.86 -12.40
CA HIS A 181 -6.40 -5.32 -12.20
C HIS A 181 -7.01 -5.81 -10.89
N ALA A 182 -7.28 -4.93 -9.92
CA ALA A 182 -7.84 -5.30 -8.62
C ALA A 182 -9.26 -4.76 -8.42
N ASP A 183 -10.16 -5.61 -7.92
CA ASP A 183 -11.53 -5.26 -7.52
C ASP A 183 -11.58 -4.61 -6.12
N LEU A 184 -10.50 -4.74 -5.35
CA LEU A 184 -10.30 -4.07 -4.06
C LEU A 184 -8.81 -3.75 -3.90
N LEU A 185 -8.51 -2.50 -3.55
CA LEU A 185 -7.17 -2.03 -3.27
C LEU A 185 -7.05 -1.58 -1.81
N VAL A 186 -6.12 -2.21 -1.09
CA VAL A 186 -5.72 -1.84 0.26
C VAL A 186 -4.23 -1.51 0.25
N THR A 187 -3.86 -0.41 0.91
CA THR A 187 -2.46 0.02 1.00
C THR A 187 -2.02 0.15 2.45
N LYS A 188 -0.75 -0.17 2.72
CA LYS A 188 -0.13 -0.03 4.05
C LYS A 188 1.19 0.73 3.97
N GLY A 189 1.20 1.96 4.46
CA GLY A 189 2.39 2.81 4.52
C GLY A 189 2.18 4.21 3.97
N ASP A 190 3.15 5.08 4.21
CA ASP A 190 3.04 6.51 3.91
C ASP A 190 3.14 6.76 2.40
N LEU A 191 4.08 6.09 1.72
CA LEU A 191 4.23 6.19 0.27
C LEU A 191 3.21 5.32 -0.48
N ALA A 192 2.74 4.24 0.13
CA ALA A 192 1.70 3.38 -0.41
C ALA A 192 0.38 4.12 -0.59
N ALA A 193 0.13 5.20 0.17
CA ALA A 193 -1.00 6.10 -0.05
C ALA A 193 -1.03 6.69 -1.48
N GLU A 194 0.15 6.88 -2.09
CA GLU A 194 0.26 7.38 -3.47
C GLU A 194 -0.15 6.34 -4.52
N ILE A 195 -0.12 5.05 -4.19
CA ILE A 195 -0.68 3.99 -5.03
C ILE A 195 -2.20 4.21 -5.14
N VAL A 196 -2.87 4.51 -4.03
CA VAL A 196 -4.31 4.83 -4.05
C VAL A 196 -4.60 6.09 -4.87
N ALA A 197 -3.79 7.13 -4.72
CA ALA A 197 -3.95 8.36 -5.50
C ALA A 197 -3.86 8.09 -7.01
N GLY A 198 -2.83 7.36 -7.46
CA GLY A 198 -2.68 6.98 -8.87
C GLY A 198 -3.79 6.06 -9.38
N ALA A 199 -4.29 5.16 -8.54
CA ALA A 199 -5.40 4.27 -8.89
C ALA A 199 -6.70 5.07 -9.13
N LEU A 200 -7.06 5.98 -8.22
CA LEU A 200 -8.28 6.78 -8.34
C LEU A 200 -8.22 7.83 -9.46
N GLU A 201 -7.02 8.35 -9.76
CA GLU A 201 -6.81 9.27 -10.88
C GLU A 201 -7.07 8.57 -12.23
N ALA A 202 -6.55 7.35 -12.40
CA ALA A 202 -6.73 6.58 -13.63
C ALA A 202 -8.09 5.86 -13.71
N HIS A 203 -8.64 5.47 -12.56
CA HIS A 203 -9.87 4.68 -12.46
C HIS A 203 -10.81 5.26 -11.40
N PRO A 204 -11.53 6.37 -11.72
CA PRO A 204 -12.39 7.06 -10.75
C PRO A 204 -13.55 6.23 -10.21
N ASP A 205 -13.97 5.20 -10.95
CA ASP A 205 -15.08 4.31 -10.61
C ASP A 205 -14.69 3.15 -9.69
N LEU A 206 -13.41 3.08 -9.27
CA LEU A 206 -12.95 2.06 -8.33
C LEU A 206 -13.76 2.08 -7.03
N PRO A 207 -14.09 0.90 -6.47
CA PRO A 207 -14.58 0.81 -5.11
C PRO A 207 -13.63 1.55 -4.15
N PRO A 208 -14.15 2.26 -3.12
CA PRO A 208 -13.32 3.08 -2.25
C PRO A 208 -12.13 2.32 -1.67
N PRO A 209 -10.89 2.66 -2.06
CA PRO A 209 -9.71 1.96 -1.58
C PRO A 209 -9.41 2.33 -0.13
N ALA A 210 -8.73 1.43 0.59
CA ALA A 210 -8.33 1.67 1.97
C ALA A 210 -6.85 2.06 2.07
N VAL A 211 -6.57 3.16 2.77
CA VAL A 211 -5.20 3.55 3.15
C VAL A 211 -4.98 3.29 4.64
N THR A 212 -4.01 2.45 4.95
CA THR A 212 -3.72 1.96 6.30
C THR A 212 -2.25 2.18 6.63
N HIS A 213 -1.90 2.06 7.92
CA HIS A 213 -0.52 2.25 8.37
C HIS A 213 -0.05 1.13 9.33
N THR A 214 -0.98 0.34 9.88
CA THR A 214 -0.66 -0.82 10.73
C THR A 214 -1.09 -2.12 10.06
N VAL A 215 -0.54 -3.24 10.55
CA VAL A 215 -0.91 -4.58 10.06
C VAL A 215 -2.38 -4.84 10.38
N VAL A 216 -2.79 -4.62 11.62
CA VAL A 216 -4.17 -4.86 12.08
C VAL A 216 -5.17 -4.04 11.26
N ASP A 217 -4.82 -2.81 10.92
CA ASP A 217 -5.63 -1.93 10.09
C ASP A 217 -5.81 -2.48 8.66
N ALA A 218 -4.73 -2.96 8.04
CA ALA A 218 -4.76 -3.58 6.71
C ALA A 218 -5.60 -4.87 6.71
N VAL A 219 -5.44 -5.70 7.74
CA VAL A 219 -6.21 -6.94 7.91
C VAL A 219 -7.70 -6.65 8.05
N GLN A 220 -8.09 -5.69 8.89
CA GLN A 220 -9.50 -5.29 9.07
C GLN A 220 -10.13 -4.74 7.79
N ALA A 221 -9.35 -4.16 6.89
CA ALA A 221 -9.84 -3.68 5.60
C ALA A 221 -10.03 -4.80 4.56
N VAL A 222 -9.43 -5.97 4.77
CA VAL A 222 -9.41 -7.08 3.79
C VAL A 222 -10.23 -8.28 4.28
N GLU A 223 -9.99 -8.74 5.51
CA GLU A 223 -10.56 -9.99 6.03
C GLU A 223 -12.09 -10.08 5.92
N PRO A 224 -12.88 -9.03 6.27
CA PRO A 224 -14.34 -9.09 6.15
C PRO A 224 -14.85 -9.23 4.71
N GLU A 225 -14.03 -8.87 3.73
CA GLU A 225 -14.37 -8.88 2.30
C GLU A 225 -14.03 -10.22 1.63
N LEU A 226 -13.31 -11.12 2.33
CA LEU A 226 -12.84 -12.38 1.77
C LEU A 226 -13.96 -13.42 1.63
N GLY A 227 -13.97 -14.10 0.50
CA GLY A 227 -14.79 -15.27 0.26
C GLY A 227 -14.09 -16.36 -0.56
N PRO A 228 -14.78 -17.51 -0.76
CA PRO A 228 -14.23 -18.64 -1.49
C PRO A 228 -13.84 -18.27 -2.92
N GLY A 229 -12.61 -18.63 -3.31
CA GLY A 229 -12.08 -18.37 -4.65
C GLY A 229 -11.56 -16.95 -4.89
N ASP A 230 -11.51 -16.10 -3.86
CA ASP A 230 -10.84 -14.81 -3.93
C ASP A 230 -9.33 -14.98 -3.96
N LEU A 231 -8.65 -14.14 -4.74
CA LEU A 231 -7.20 -14.14 -4.90
C LEU A 231 -6.63 -12.82 -4.36
N VAL A 232 -5.77 -12.93 -3.36
CA VAL A 232 -5.22 -11.78 -2.63
C VAL A 232 -3.72 -11.68 -2.89
N LEU A 233 -3.28 -10.66 -3.63
CA LEU A 233 -1.87 -10.33 -3.74
C LEU A 233 -1.43 -9.51 -2.54
N VAL A 234 -0.40 -9.95 -1.81
CA VAL A 234 0.20 -9.18 -0.73
C VAL A 234 1.66 -8.90 -1.04
N LYS A 235 2.03 -7.62 -1.14
CA LYS A 235 3.36 -7.22 -1.58
C LYS A 235 3.81 -5.91 -0.93
N GLY A 236 5.09 -5.80 -0.61
CA GLY A 236 5.70 -4.55 -0.13
C GLY A 236 7.20 -4.73 0.07
N SER A 237 7.89 -3.64 0.40
CA SER A 237 9.31 -3.72 0.77
C SER A 237 9.52 -4.55 2.03
N ALA A 238 10.76 -4.96 2.28
CA ALA A 238 11.10 -5.69 3.49
C ALA A 238 10.75 -4.90 4.78
N ALA A 239 10.90 -3.58 4.77
CA ALA A 239 10.55 -2.73 5.91
C ALA A 239 9.04 -2.54 6.09
N ALA A 240 8.24 -2.73 5.03
CA ALA A 240 6.79 -2.64 5.12
C ALA A 240 6.16 -3.79 5.93
N ARG A 241 6.91 -4.88 6.19
CA ARG A 241 6.49 -6.04 7.01
C ARG A 241 5.16 -6.64 6.56
N MET A 242 4.93 -6.73 5.24
CA MET A 242 3.67 -7.20 4.67
C MET A 242 3.41 -8.70 4.92
N GLU A 243 4.43 -9.48 5.25
CA GLU A 243 4.30 -10.87 5.69
C GLU A 243 3.47 -10.98 6.98
N ALA A 244 3.44 -9.95 7.83
CA ALA A 244 2.59 -9.94 9.01
C ALA A 244 1.11 -9.80 8.64
N VAL A 245 0.80 -9.11 7.53
CA VAL A 245 -0.55 -9.09 6.95
C VAL A 245 -0.91 -10.47 6.41
N VAL A 246 0.01 -11.11 5.69
CA VAL A 246 -0.19 -12.50 5.21
C VAL A 246 -0.44 -13.44 6.39
N ALA A 247 0.38 -13.40 7.44
CA ALA A 247 0.25 -14.26 8.61
C ALA A 247 -1.15 -14.19 9.25
N ALA A 248 -1.73 -12.99 9.32
CA ALA A 248 -3.08 -12.80 9.86
C ALA A 248 -4.19 -13.30 8.90
N LEU A 249 -3.96 -13.28 7.59
CA LEU A 249 -4.92 -13.69 6.56
C LEU A 249 -4.80 -15.17 6.13
N LEU A 250 -3.77 -15.89 6.59
CA LEU A 250 -3.61 -17.31 6.29
C LEU A 250 -4.70 -18.17 6.92
N ASP A 251 -5.03 -19.27 6.25
CA ASP A 251 -5.87 -20.31 6.85
C ASP A 251 -5.22 -20.82 8.16
N PRO A 252 -5.99 -20.99 9.24
CA PRO A 252 -5.45 -21.42 10.54
C PRO A 252 -4.70 -22.76 10.53
N SER A 253 -4.89 -23.60 9.51
CA SER A 253 -4.14 -24.86 9.34
C SER A 253 -2.70 -24.67 8.86
N VAL A 254 -2.36 -23.50 8.31
CA VAL A 254 -1.03 -23.20 7.76
C VAL A 254 -0.09 -22.75 8.87
N ARG A 255 1.04 -23.43 9.02
CA ARG A 255 2.10 -22.99 9.94
C ARG A 255 2.91 -21.87 9.32
N VAL A 256 2.74 -20.67 9.87
CA VAL A 256 3.40 -19.43 9.42
C VAL A 256 4.92 -19.58 9.28
N SER A 257 5.59 -20.23 10.25
CA SER A 257 7.04 -20.46 10.27
C SER A 257 7.57 -21.22 9.05
N ASP A 258 6.72 -22.02 8.41
CA ASP A 258 7.12 -22.92 7.33
C ASP A 258 7.00 -22.24 5.95
N VAL A 259 6.20 -21.17 5.86
CA VAL A 259 5.77 -20.62 4.57
C VAL A 259 6.06 -19.14 4.39
N LEU A 260 6.30 -18.38 5.46
CA LEU A 260 6.59 -16.95 5.36
C LEU A 260 8.07 -16.65 5.60
N VAL A 261 8.50 -15.50 5.10
CA VAL A 261 9.81 -14.93 5.38
C VAL A 261 9.82 -14.26 6.76
N ARG A 262 11.01 -14.02 7.33
CA ARG A 262 11.19 -13.16 8.52
C ARG A 262 10.42 -13.65 9.76
N GLN A 263 10.43 -14.96 9.98
CA GLN A 263 9.80 -15.61 11.14
C GLN A 263 10.81 -15.91 12.26
N GLU A 264 12.07 -15.52 12.08
CA GLU A 264 13.09 -15.66 13.11
C GLU A 264 13.03 -14.53 14.14
N VAL A 265 13.43 -14.81 15.39
CA VAL A 265 13.45 -13.86 16.52
C VAL A 265 13.97 -12.44 16.18
N PRO A 266 15.04 -12.26 15.38
CA PRO A 266 15.52 -10.92 15.02
C PRO A 266 14.50 -10.04 14.29
N PHE A 267 13.47 -10.63 13.67
CA PHE A 267 12.39 -9.94 12.99
C PHE A 267 11.12 -9.81 13.84
N GLU A 268 11.05 -10.49 14.99
CA GLU A 268 10.01 -10.22 16.00
C GLU A 268 10.29 -8.91 16.74
N VAL A 269 11.56 -8.52 16.84
CA VAL A 269 11.99 -7.27 17.47
C VAL A 269 11.91 -6.12 16.47
N VAL A 270 11.15 -5.08 16.79
CA VAL A 270 11.07 -3.84 16.01
C VAL A 270 12.48 -3.25 15.87
N ARG A 271 13.00 -3.21 14.62
CA ARG A 271 14.25 -2.52 14.30
C ARG A 271 13.93 -1.15 13.74
N VAL A 272 14.33 -0.13 14.49
CA VAL A 272 14.30 1.26 14.02
C VAL A 272 15.31 1.40 12.89
N ALA A 273 14.86 1.83 11.71
CA ALA A 273 15.76 2.24 10.64
C ALA A 273 16.66 3.37 11.16
N ALA A 274 17.97 3.25 10.99
CA ALA A 274 18.91 4.26 11.47
C ALA A 274 18.62 5.61 10.80
N SER A 275 18.16 6.58 11.60
CA SER A 275 18.01 7.96 11.13
C SER A 275 19.39 8.55 10.88
N ASP A 276 19.51 9.35 9.81
CA ASP A 276 20.69 10.17 9.51
C ASP A 276 20.85 11.33 10.51
N ARG A 277 19.85 11.57 11.35
CA ARG A 277 19.86 12.52 12.46
C ARG A 277 19.99 11.78 13.79
N PRO A 278 20.73 12.34 14.76
CA PRO A 278 20.83 11.75 16.10
C PRO A 278 19.52 11.88 16.90
N THR A 279 18.56 12.70 16.45
CA THR A 279 17.28 12.91 17.11
C THR A 279 16.15 12.40 16.23
N TRP A 280 15.38 11.47 16.78
CA TRP A 280 14.25 10.84 16.12
C TRP A 280 13.12 10.62 17.13
N LEU A 281 11.91 10.42 16.63
CA LEU A 281 10.72 10.11 17.42
C LEU A 281 10.07 8.85 16.84
N GLU A 282 9.80 7.86 17.69
CA GLU A 282 9.00 6.69 17.33
C GLU A 282 7.54 6.92 17.67
N ILE A 283 6.66 6.67 16.71
CA ILE A 283 5.21 6.69 16.92
C ILE A 283 4.64 5.31 16.66
N ASP A 284 4.19 4.66 17.72
CA ASP A 284 3.48 3.39 17.63
C ASP A 284 1.97 3.64 17.42
N LEU A 285 1.54 3.49 16.17
CA LEU A 285 0.12 3.63 15.80
C LEU A 285 -0.74 2.48 16.33
N GLU A 286 -0.17 1.30 16.57
CA GLU A 286 -0.90 0.18 17.16
C GLU A 286 -1.20 0.46 18.63
N ALA A 287 -0.24 1.01 19.38
CA ALA A 287 -0.47 1.48 20.74
C ALA A 287 -1.57 2.56 20.79
N ILE A 288 -1.58 3.51 19.86
CA ILE A 288 -2.64 4.52 19.74
C ILE A 288 -4.00 3.86 19.45
N GLY A 289 -4.04 2.90 18.52
CA GLY A 289 -5.25 2.14 18.21
C GLY A 289 -5.80 1.37 19.41
N ASN A 290 -4.95 0.65 20.12
CA ASN A 290 -5.29 -0.11 21.33
C ASN A 290 -5.83 0.81 22.44
N ASN A 291 -5.24 2.00 22.60
CA ASN A 291 -5.74 3.01 23.54
C ASN A 291 -7.15 3.46 23.17
N MET A 292 -7.41 3.67 21.87
CA MET A 292 -8.74 4.06 21.37
C MET A 292 -9.79 2.98 21.65
N GLU A 293 -9.50 1.72 21.36
CA GLU A 293 -10.39 0.59 21.65
C GLU A 293 -10.68 0.45 23.16
N ARG A 294 -9.66 0.65 23.99
CA ARG A 294 -9.80 0.65 25.46
C ARG A 294 -10.67 1.79 25.96
N ILE A 295 -10.50 3.00 25.43
CA ILE A 295 -11.36 4.15 25.74
C ILE A 295 -12.80 3.82 25.36
N GLY A 296 -13.03 3.27 24.16
CA GLY A 296 -14.35 2.83 23.70
C GLY A 296 -15.01 1.82 24.65
N SER A 297 -14.23 0.85 25.13
CA SER A 297 -14.70 -0.15 26.10
C SER A 297 -15.08 0.45 27.46
N LEU A 298 -14.36 1.48 27.90
CA LEU A 298 -14.63 2.16 29.18
C LEU A 298 -15.88 3.04 29.13
N VAL A 299 -16.09 3.78 28.04
CA VAL A 299 -17.24 4.69 27.91
C VAL A 299 -18.52 3.97 27.44
N GLY A 300 -18.36 2.81 26.80
CA GLY A 300 -19.45 1.99 26.29
C GLY A 300 -20.00 2.45 24.93
N PRO A 301 -20.80 1.61 24.26
CA PRO A 301 -21.17 1.78 22.85
C PRO A 301 -22.12 2.96 22.57
N ARG A 302 -22.69 3.58 23.60
CA ARG A 302 -23.62 4.72 23.46
C ARG A 302 -22.92 6.08 23.49
N VAL A 303 -21.65 6.12 23.85
CA VAL A 303 -20.88 7.35 24.00
C VAL A 303 -19.95 7.51 22.80
N ALA A 304 -20.20 8.51 21.97
CA ALA A 304 -19.30 8.86 20.87
C ALA A 304 -17.99 9.43 21.42
N VAL A 305 -16.87 9.02 20.83
CA VAL A 305 -15.54 9.50 21.20
C VAL A 305 -15.00 10.40 20.10
N MET A 306 -14.54 11.60 20.49
CA MET A 306 -13.82 12.52 19.61
C MET A 306 -12.32 12.44 19.89
N ALA A 307 -11.52 12.11 18.89
CA ALA A 307 -10.06 12.12 19.00
C ALA A 307 -9.51 13.51 18.68
N VAL A 308 -8.75 14.11 19.60
CA VAL A 308 -8.20 15.47 19.42
C VAL A 308 -6.80 15.41 18.80
N LEU A 309 -6.65 15.98 17.60
CA LEU A 309 -5.45 15.92 16.76
C LEU A 309 -4.83 17.31 16.52
N LYS A 310 -4.75 18.14 17.56
CA LYS A 310 -4.10 19.47 17.48
C LYS A 310 -2.58 19.37 17.42
N ALA A 311 -1.94 20.34 16.78
CA ALA A 311 -0.51 20.42 16.54
C ALA A 311 0.05 19.14 15.91
N ASP A 312 -0.54 18.72 14.78
CA ASP A 312 -0.19 17.47 14.09
C ASP A 312 -0.38 16.21 14.97
N GLY A 313 -1.42 16.21 15.82
CA GLY A 313 -1.58 15.18 16.86
C GLY A 313 -0.42 15.19 17.85
N TYR A 314 0.03 16.37 18.29
CA TYR A 314 1.25 16.56 19.09
C TYR A 314 2.51 15.97 18.45
N GLY A 315 2.67 16.18 17.13
CA GLY A 315 3.81 15.68 16.36
C GLY A 315 3.80 14.16 16.09
N HIS A 316 2.67 13.48 16.34
CA HIS A 316 2.53 12.05 16.04
C HIS A 316 2.17 11.81 14.55
N GLY A 317 1.79 12.87 13.81
CA GLY A 317 1.31 12.80 12.44
C GLY A 317 -0.21 12.66 12.39
N ALA A 318 -0.92 13.79 12.28
CA ALA A 318 -2.37 13.88 12.41
C ALA A 318 -3.12 13.00 11.41
N VAL A 319 -2.69 12.94 10.15
CA VAL A 319 -3.36 12.11 9.12
C VAL A 319 -3.27 10.62 9.48
N ARG A 320 -2.09 10.15 9.90
CA ARG A 320 -1.86 8.74 10.27
C ARG A 320 -2.70 8.36 11.47
N VAL A 321 -2.62 9.19 12.52
CA VAL A 321 -3.40 9.02 13.74
C VAL A 321 -4.90 9.06 13.44
N ALA A 322 -5.38 10.01 12.63
CA ALA A 322 -6.78 10.13 12.23
C ALA A 322 -7.30 8.84 11.61
N ARG A 323 -6.60 8.29 10.59
CA ARG A 323 -7.01 7.04 9.94
C ARG A 323 -7.06 5.89 10.94
N THR A 324 -6.07 5.79 11.82
CA THR A 324 -6.02 4.74 12.84
C THR A 324 -7.15 4.88 13.86
N VAL A 325 -7.29 6.02 14.54
CA VAL A 325 -8.30 6.18 15.61
C VAL A 325 -9.73 6.07 15.08
N LEU A 326 -10.02 6.56 13.87
CA LEU A 326 -11.36 6.43 13.26
C LEU A 326 -11.72 4.97 12.98
N ARG A 327 -10.78 4.19 12.44
CA ARG A 327 -11.00 2.74 12.22
C ARG A 327 -11.06 1.95 13.53
N ARG A 328 -10.52 2.52 14.62
CA ARG A 328 -10.49 1.93 15.98
C ARG A 328 -11.62 2.43 16.89
N GLY A 329 -12.62 3.12 16.34
CA GLY A 329 -13.87 3.46 17.05
C GLY A 329 -14.07 4.93 17.40
N ALA A 330 -13.14 5.84 17.08
CA ALA A 330 -13.42 7.28 17.18
C ALA A 330 -14.52 7.68 16.18
N SER A 331 -15.49 8.47 16.63
CA SER A 331 -16.64 8.89 15.80
C SER A 331 -16.44 10.25 15.14
N SER A 332 -15.50 11.04 15.64
CA SER A 332 -15.18 12.39 15.14
C SER A 332 -13.75 12.79 15.53
N LEU A 333 -13.27 13.88 14.93
CA LEU A 333 -11.96 14.46 15.20
C LEU A 333 -12.11 15.91 15.71
N GLY A 334 -11.21 16.33 16.60
CA GLY A 334 -11.09 17.71 17.04
C GLY A 334 -9.73 18.29 16.67
N VAL A 335 -9.67 19.50 16.12
CA VAL A 335 -8.41 20.20 15.77
C VAL A 335 -8.39 21.60 16.36
N ALA A 336 -7.24 22.27 16.37
CA ALA A 336 -7.11 23.63 16.89
C ALA A 336 -7.43 24.69 15.84
N THR A 337 -7.18 24.42 14.55
CA THR A 337 -7.31 25.42 13.48
C THR A 337 -8.00 24.87 12.22
N VAL A 338 -8.52 25.78 11.39
CA VAL A 338 -9.04 25.43 10.06
C VAL A 338 -7.96 24.78 9.18
N GLY A 339 -6.71 25.23 9.25
CA GLY A 339 -5.61 24.67 8.45
C GLY A 339 -5.33 23.19 8.74
N GLU A 340 -5.43 22.78 10.01
CA GLU A 340 -5.34 21.36 10.39
C GLU A 340 -6.54 20.56 9.87
N ALA A 341 -7.75 21.12 9.92
CA ALA A 341 -8.94 20.48 9.35
C ALA A 341 -8.82 20.30 7.84
N VAL A 342 -8.31 21.31 7.13
CA VAL A 342 -8.03 21.27 5.68
C VAL A 342 -7.05 20.16 5.38
N SER A 343 -5.95 20.06 6.13
CA SER A 343 -4.94 19.00 5.93
C SER A 343 -5.54 17.58 6.05
N LEU A 344 -6.49 17.38 6.97
CA LEU A 344 -7.20 16.11 7.11
C LEU A 344 -8.19 15.86 5.95
N ARG A 345 -8.88 16.90 5.48
CA ARG A 345 -9.82 16.83 4.35
C ARG A 345 -9.11 16.53 3.03
N ASP A 346 -7.99 17.20 2.78
CA ASP A 346 -7.14 16.96 1.60
C ASP A 346 -6.57 15.52 1.62
N ALA A 347 -6.37 14.94 2.80
CA ALA A 347 -6.00 13.53 2.98
C ALA A 347 -7.17 12.53 2.86
N GLY A 348 -8.37 13.01 2.49
CA GLY A 348 -9.56 12.20 2.25
C GLY A 348 -10.35 11.81 3.51
N ILE A 349 -10.05 12.38 4.68
CA ILE A 349 -10.82 12.10 5.90
C ILE A 349 -12.21 12.70 5.76
N ARG A 350 -13.26 11.88 5.90
CA ARG A 350 -14.67 12.29 5.80
C ARG A 350 -15.42 12.34 7.13
N ALA A 351 -14.83 11.86 8.22
CA ALA A 351 -15.45 11.93 9.55
C ALA A 351 -15.72 13.38 9.97
N PRO A 352 -16.67 13.66 10.89
CA PRO A 352 -16.87 15.00 11.43
C PRO A 352 -15.58 15.56 12.05
N ILE A 353 -15.24 16.80 11.71
CA ILE A 353 -14.07 17.51 12.23
C ILE A 353 -14.56 18.80 12.89
N LEU A 354 -14.25 18.98 14.18
CA LEU A 354 -14.55 20.19 14.94
C LEU A 354 -13.29 21.03 15.17
N VAL A 355 -13.33 22.30 14.76
CA VAL A 355 -12.32 23.29 15.15
C VAL A 355 -12.63 23.77 16.56
N LEU A 356 -11.79 23.41 17.53
CA LEU A 356 -11.92 23.73 18.96
C LEU A 356 -11.42 25.14 19.31
N GLY A 357 -10.59 25.72 18.44
CA GLY A 357 -9.97 27.03 18.57
C GLY A 357 -10.79 28.14 17.90
N TYR A 358 -10.26 29.37 17.97
CA TYR A 358 -10.88 30.53 17.33
C TYR A 358 -10.85 30.37 15.81
N THR A 359 -11.97 30.66 15.16
CA THR A 359 -12.05 30.72 13.70
C THR A 359 -12.24 32.17 13.29
N PRO A 360 -11.23 32.81 12.69
CA PRO A 360 -11.38 34.16 12.19
C PRO A 360 -12.46 34.24 11.10
N PRO A 361 -13.25 35.34 11.02
CA PRO A 361 -14.36 35.48 10.06
C PRO A 361 -13.98 35.12 8.62
N TRP A 362 -12.81 35.55 8.15
CA TRP A 362 -12.35 35.29 6.77
C TRP A 362 -12.10 33.81 6.45
N GLN A 363 -11.97 32.93 7.45
CA GLN A 363 -11.80 31.48 7.26
C GLN A 363 -13.12 30.70 7.33
N VAL A 364 -14.21 31.31 7.81
CA VAL A 364 -15.49 30.64 8.05
C VAL A 364 -16.05 30.02 6.77
N ARG A 365 -16.08 30.78 5.67
CA ARG A 365 -16.57 30.29 4.38
C ARG A 365 -15.78 29.07 3.88
N ASP A 366 -14.46 29.08 4.06
CA ASP A 366 -13.58 28.02 3.62
C ASP A 366 -13.76 26.72 4.43
N ALA A 367 -13.98 26.86 5.74
CA ALA A 367 -14.30 25.77 6.65
C ALA A 367 -15.65 25.12 6.28
N LEU A 368 -16.69 25.92 6.05
CA LEU A 368 -18.02 25.41 5.69
C LEU A 368 -18.01 24.66 4.35
N ARG A 369 -17.28 25.16 3.34
CA ARG A 369 -17.11 24.47 2.05
C ARG A 369 -16.51 23.08 2.17
N ARG A 370 -15.71 22.84 3.22
CA ARG A 370 -15.03 21.57 3.49
C ARG A 370 -15.72 20.74 4.56
N ASP A 371 -16.98 21.06 4.90
CA ASP A 371 -17.76 20.36 5.91
C ASP A 371 -17.00 20.28 7.27
N VAL A 372 -16.42 21.41 7.69
CA VAL A 372 -15.74 21.55 8.98
C VAL A 372 -16.68 22.22 9.97
N GLN A 373 -16.87 21.59 11.12
CA GLN A 373 -17.69 22.12 12.21
C GLN A 373 -16.93 23.21 12.96
N LEU A 374 -17.63 24.29 13.32
CA LEU A 374 -17.03 25.44 13.97
C LEU A 374 -17.48 25.57 15.41
N THR A 375 -16.56 26.01 16.26
CA THR A 375 -16.90 26.40 17.63
C THR A 375 -17.15 27.90 17.68
N LEU A 376 -18.29 28.31 18.25
CA LEU A 376 -18.75 29.70 18.34
C LEU A 376 -18.85 30.17 19.79
N TRP A 377 -18.43 31.41 20.01
CA TRP A 377 -18.67 32.18 21.24
C TRP A 377 -18.69 33.70 21.00
N GLU A 378 -18.39 34.17 19.78
CA GLU A 378 -18.46 35.58 19.39
C GLU A 378 -19.58 35.79 18.38
N ARG A 379 -20.37 36.86 18.57
CA ARG A 379 -21.49 37.21 17.67
C ARG A 379 -21.02 37.45 16.23
N GLU A 380 -19.89 38.12 16.06
CA GLU A 380 -19.34 38.43 14.73
C GLU A 380 -19.09 37.15 13.91
N VAL A 381 -18.43 36.15 14.52
CA VAL A 381 -18.17 34.86 13.85
C VAL A 381 -19.46 34.10 13.58
N ALA A 382 -20.44 34.20 14.47
CA ALA A 382 -21.76 33.59 14.27
C ALA A 382 -22.54 34.20 13.10
N GLU A 383 -22.53 35.53 12.97
CA GLU A 383 -23.17 36.24 11.86
C GLU A 383 -22.49 35.92 10.53
N GLU A 384 -21.17 35.88 10.49
CA GLU A 384 -20.41 35.46 9.31
C GLU A 384 -20.70 33.99 8.95
N CYS A 385 -20.82 33.11 9.94
CA CYS A 385 -21.19 31.71 9.73
C CYS A 385 -22.58 31.58 9.10
N ALA A 386 -23.56 32.36 9.59
CA ALA A 386 -24.90 32.38 9.03
C ALA A 386 -24.93 32.97 7.60
N ALA A 387 -24.21 34.06 7.35
CA ALA A 387 -24.08 34.65 6.02
C ALA A 387 -23.44 33.68 5.03
N ALA A 388 -22.30 33.08 5.38
CA ALA A 388 -21.60 32.12 4.55
C ALA A 388 -22.44 30.85 4.30
N ALA A 389 -23.18 30.36 5.31
CA ALA A 389 -24.06 29.21 5.15
C ALA A 389 -25.21 29.49 4.16
N ARG A 390 -25.84 30.67 4.24
CA ARG A 390 -26.87 31.12 3.28
C ARG A 390 -26.32 31.22 1.87
N ASP A 391 -25.16 31.86 1.70
CA ASP A 391 -24.51 32.04 0.39
C ASP A 391 -24.11 30.72 -0.27
N LEU A 392 -23.68 29.75 0.53
CA LEU A 392 -23.26 28.43 0.07
C LEU A 392 -24.44 27.44 -0.04
N ASN A 393 -25.66 27.87 0.32
CA ASN A 393 -26.86 27.04 0.38
C ASN A 393 -26.63 25.73 1.17
N LEU A 394 -26.00 25.86 2.34
CA LEU A 394 -25.70 24.73 3.23
C LEU A 394 -26.17 25.02 4.66
N ARG A 395 -26.24 23.97 5.48
CA ARG A 395 -26.52 24.10 6.91
C ARG A 395 -25.22 24.01 7.70
N ALA A 396 -24.80 25.10 8.32
CA ALA A 396 -23.62 25.10 9.19
C ALA A 396 -23.85 24.22 10.43
N GLN A 397 -22.85 23.41 10.76
CA GLN A 397 -22.80 22.63 12.00
C GLN A 397 -21.87 23.35 12.97
N VAL A 398 -22.41 23.76 14.12
CA VAL A 398 -21.69 24.59 15.07
C VAL A 398 -21.83 24.08 16.50
N HIS A 399 -20.79 24.33 17.30
CA HIS A 399 -20.78 24.05 18.74
C HIS A 399 -20.64 25.38 19.50
N VAL A 400 -21.46 25.61 20.51
CA VAL A 400 -21.27 26.77 21.41
C VAL A 400 -20.28 26.37 22.50
N LYS A 401 -19.20 27.15 22.66
CA LYS A 401 -18.21 26.91 23.71
C LYS A 401 -18.48 27.79 24.91
N VAL A 402 -18.86 27.12 25.99
CA VAL A 402 -19.07 27.74 27.30
C VAL A 402 -17.81 27.52 28.12
N ASP A 403 -17.20 28.61 28.60
CA ASP A 403 -16.03 28.55 29.47
C ASP A 403 -16.48 28.37 30.92
N THR A 404 -16.20 27.22 31.51
CA THR A 404 -16.59 26.90 32.89
C THR A 404 -15.47 27.14 33.92
N GLY A 405 -14.41 27.88 33.58
CA GLY A 405 -13.43 28.35 34.56
C GLY A 405 -11.97 28.42 34.13
N MET A 406 -11.64 28.16 32.85
CA MET A 406 -10.26 28.35 32.36
C MET A 406 -10.01 29.78 31.85
N ALA A 407 -11.07 30.55 31.61
CA ALA A 407 -11.04 31.93 31.11
C ALA A 407 -10.15 32.12 29.87
N ARG A 408 -10.14 31.13 28.97
CA ARG A 408 -9.24 31.12 27.79
C ARG A 408 -10.00 31.32 26.49
N LEU A 409 -11.06 30.56 26.26
CA LEU A 409 -11.88 30.60 25.05
C LEU A 409 -13.29 30.14 25.41
N GLY A 410 -14.28 30.87 24.92
CA GLY A 410 -15.69 30.59 25.16
C GLY A 410 -16.40 31.78 25.80
N ILE A 411 -17.72 31.68 25.84
CA ILE A 411 -18.58 32.62 26.56
C ILE A 411 -18.73 32.21 28.01
N HIS A 412 -19.03 33.18 28.88
CA HIS A 412 -19.40 32.90 30.26
C HIS A 412 -20.71 32.09 30.31
N PRO A 413 -20.91 31.17 31.29
CA PRO A 413 -22.13 30.37 31.39
C PRO A 413 -23.42 31.19 31.43
N ASP A 414 -23.36 32.38 32.05
CA ASP A 414 -24.52 33.30 32.14
C ASP A 414 -24.94 33.89 30.78
N GLU A 415 -24.01 33.93 29.81
CA GLU A 415 -24.26 34.46 28.46
C GLU A 415 -24.70 33.36 27.48
N ALA A 416 -24.61 32.08 27.87
CA ALA A 416 -24.85 30.94 27.00
C ALA A 416 -26.26 30.88 26.42
N LEU A 417 -27.28 31.12 27.25
CA LEU A 417 -28.67 31.11 26.80
C LEU A 417 -28.96 32.27 25.84
N ALA A 418 -28.38 33.45 26.09
CA ALA A 418 -28.56 34.60 25.21
C ALA A 418 -27.97 34.33 23.83
N LEU A 419 -26.71 33.87 23.77
CA LEU A 419 -26.06 33.52 22.50
C LEU A 419 -26.84 32.42 21.75
N LEU A 420 -27.34 31.40 22.45
CA LEU A 420 -28.15 30.34 21.82
C LEU A 420 -29.45 30.87 21.20
N HIS A 421 -30.09 31.86 21.82
CA HIS A 421 -31.27 32.52 21.26
C HIS A 421 -30.92 33.35 20.02
N ASP A 422 -29.81 34.10 20.07
CA ASP A 422 -29.31 34.86 18.92
C ASP A 422 -28.99 33.94 17.74
N LEU A 423 -28.30 32.83 17.99
CA LEU A 423 -27.94 31.84 16.97
C LEU A 423 -29.15 31.19 16.30
N ARG A 424 -30.28 31.06 17.01
CA ARG A 424 -31.52 30.51 16.45
C ARG A 424 -32.26 31.50 15.54
N ALA A 425 -31.97 32.80 15.66
CA ALA A 425 -32.61 33.85 14.89
C ALA A 425 -31.88 34.15 13.57
N LEU A 426 -30.63 33.69 13.42
CA LEU A 426 -29.80 33.77 12.22
C LEU A 426 -30.15 32.68 11.20
#